data_AF-H8KLB6-F1
#
_entry.id   AF-H8KLB6-F1
#
_cell.length_a   1.000
_cell.length_b   1.000
_cell.length_c   1.000
_cell.angle_alpha   90.00
_cell.angle_beta   90.00
_cell.angle_gamma   90.00
#
_symmetry.space_group_name_H-M   'P 1'
#
loop_
_entity.id
_entity.type
_entity.pdbx_description
1 polymer ?
#
loop_
_entity_poly.entity_id
_entity_poly.type
_entity_poly.pdbx_seq_one_letter_code
_entity_poly.pdbx_strand_id
1 'polypeptide(L)'
;MTVYFKIVVDLYPDDSLTIMKFNFKTFLIATIFCCALTFVTLVATAARDEGTGGHGVLVKTFEKLFYIFRFPTHALLFRFMNGSVFFVGLLINCIFYGFVVERAFSFYKSRNLKV
;
A
#
# COMPACT_ATOMS: atom_id res chain seq x y z
N MET A 1 16.10 20.20 -18.96
CA MET A 1 14.97 19.27 -18.72
C MET A 1 13.60 19.88 -19.02
N THR A 2 13.50 21.19 -19.32
CA THR A 2 12.23 21.88 -19.60
C THR A 2 11.78 21.78 -21.07
N VAL A 3 12.72 21.56 -22.00
CA VAL A 3 12.45 21.53 -23.45
C VAL A 3 11.85 20.19 -23.90
N TYR A 4 12.36 19.07 -23.38
CA TYR A 4 11.82 17.74 -23.67
C TYR A 4 10.36 17.58 -23.20
N PHE A 5 10.01 18.21 -22.07
CA PHE A 5 8.64 18.15 -21.55
C PHE A 5 7.64 18.87 -22.46
N LYS A 6 8.07 19.94 -23.13
CA LYS A 6 7.20 20.72 -24.00
C LYS A 6 6.94 20.01 -25.34
N ILE A 7 7.96 19.40 -25.93
CA ILE A 7 7.86 18.70 -27.22
C ILE A 7 6.97 17.44 -27.12
N VAL A 8 7.03 16.71 -26.01
CA VAL A 8 6.18 15.53 -25.79
C VAL A 8 4.70 15.91 -25.61
N VAL A 9 4.43 17.08 -25.02
CA VAL A 9 3.07 17.60 -24.79
C VAL A 9 2.41 18.08 -26.09
N ASP A 10 3.17 18.70 -26.99
CA ASP A 10 2.62 19.23 -28.25
C ASP A 10 2.36 18.14 -29.32
N LEU A 11 3.00 16.97 -29.21
CA LEU A 11 2.88 15.86 -30.18
C LEU A 11 1.70 14.90 -29.90
N TYR A 12 0.98 15.06 -28.79
CA TYR A 12 -0.16 14.21 -28.44
C TYR A 12 -1.37 15.09 -28.02
N PRO A 13 -2.13 15.63 -28.99
CA PRO A 13 -3.33 16.40 -28.71
C PRO A 13 -4.46 15.41 -28.42
N ASP A 14 -4.47 14.85 -27.22
CA ASP A 14 -5.49 13.88 -26.84
C ASP A 14 -5.85 14.07 -25.37
N ASP A 15 -7.15 14.25 -25.14
CA ASP A 15 -7.86 14.27 -23.85
C ASP A 15 -7.62 13.00 -22.96
N SER A 16 -6.59 12.21 -23.25
CA SER A 16 -6.20 10.97 -22.58
C SER A 16 -5.19 11.14 -21.44
N LEU A 17 -4.48 12.26 -21.33
CA LEU A 17 -3.52 12.50 -20.24
C LEU A 17 -4.11 13.41 -19.17
N THR A 18 -5.27 13.02 -18.63
CA THR A 18 -5.81 13.67 -17.43
C THR A 18 -4.86 13.37 -16.26
N ILE A 19 -3.99 14.33 -15.94
CA ILE A 19 -3.12 14.25 -14.76
C ILE A 19 -4.02 14.17 -13.52
N MET A 20 -4.20 12.94 -13.02
CA MET A 20 -4.97 12.66 -11.81
C MET A 20 -4.29 13.32 -10.61
N LYS A 21 -4.93 14.38 -10.09
CA LYS A 21 -4.44 15.11 -8.92
C LYS A 21 -4.31 14.16 -7.74
N PHE A 22 -3.13 14.14 -7.13
CA PHE A 22 -2.86 13.35 -5.94
C PHE A 22 -3.66 13.89 -4.75
N ASN A 23 -4.49 13.04 -4.14
CA ASN A 23 -5.26 13.40 -2.96
C ASN A 23 -4.55 12.93 -1.68
N PHE A 24 -3.81 13.86 -1.08
CA PHE A 24 -3.05 13.60 0.13
C PHE A 24 -3.93 13.13 1.30
N LYS A 25 -5.19 13.59 1.40
CA LYS A 25 -6.11 13.15 2.48
C LYS A 25 -6.47 11.67 2.33
N THR A 26 -6.83 11.24 1.11
CA THR A 26 -7.14 9.83 0.83
C THR A 26 -5.95 8.94 1.09
N PHE A 27 -4.76 9.35 0.65
CA PHE A 27 -3.50 8.66 0.92
C PHE A 27 -3.24 8.50 2.43
N LEU A 28 -3.38 9.57 3.21
CA LEU A 28 -3.11 9.54 4.65
C LEU A 28 -4.09 8.61 5.38
N ILE A 29 -5.38 8.71 5.08
CA ILE A 29 -6.42 7.84 5.67
C ILE A 29 -6.15 6.36 5.32
N ALA A 30 -5.85 6.06 4.06
CA ALA A 30 -5.52 4.70 3.62
C ALA A 30 -4.26 4.17 4.33
N THR A 31 -3.24 5.01 4.48
CA THR A 31 -1.98 4.63 5.17
C THR A 31 -2.24 4.32 6.65
N ILE A 32 -2.98 5.17 7.37
CA ILE A 32 -3.34 4.94 8.77
C ILE A 32 -4.15 3.65 8.93
N PHE A 33 -5.10 3.41 8.03
CA PHE A 33 -5.90 2.19 8.02
C PHE A 33 -5.04 0.94 7.78
N CYS A 34 -4.12 0.98 6.82
CA CYS A 34 -3.16 -0.08 6.57
C CYS A 34 -2.24 -0.32 7.79
N CYS A 35 -1.76 0.73 8.46
CA CYS A 35 -0.97 0.61 9.69
C CYS A 35 -1.76 -0.09 10.80
N ALA A 36 -3.01 0.29 11.03
CA ALA A 36 -3.86 -0.33 12.04
C ALA A 36 -4.10 -1.83 11.75
N LEU A 37 -4.44 -2.17 10.51
CA LEU A 37 -4.60 -3.57 10.09
C LEU A 37 -3.31 -4.37 10.20
N THR A 38 -2.18 -3.78 9.82
CA THR A 38 -0.85 -4.41 9.95
C THR A 38 -0.52 -4.70 11.40
N PHE A 39 -0.85 -3.79 12.33
CA PHE A 39 -0.64 -4.02 13.76
C PHE A 39 -1.50 -5.17 14.29
N VAL A 40 -2.80 -5.20 13.96
CA VAL A 40 -3.70 -6.28 14.36
C VAL A 40 -3.23 -7.64 13.83
N THR A 41 -2.82 -7.70 12.56
CA THR A 41 -2.33 -8.93 11.92
C THR A 41 -0.96 -9.36 12.45
N LEU A 42 -0.10 -8.42 12.87
CA LEU A 42 1.16 -8.69 13.56
C LEU A 42 0.91 -9.36 14.91
N VAL A 43 0.01 -8.81 15.72
CA VAL A 43 -0.35 -9.38 17.02
C VAL A 43 -0.94 -10.78 16.87
N ALA A 44 -1.81 -10.97 15.87
CA ALA A 44 -2.37 -12.30 15.58
C ALA A 44 -1.29 -13.32 15.21
N THR A 45 -0.29 -12.92 14.42
CA THR A 45 0.83 -13.79 14.04
C THR A 45 1.73 -14.10 15.23
N ALA A 46 2.06 -13.10 16.06
CA ALA A 46 2.85 -13.29 17.26
C ALA A 46 2.16 -14.26 18.26
N ALA A 47 0.84 -14.12 18.45
CA ALA A 47 0.08 -15.04 19.29
C ALA A 47 0.12 -16.49 18.77
N ARG A 48 0.11 -16.69 17.45
CA ARG A 48 0.30 -18.03 16.87
C ARG A 48 1.69 -18.60 17.12
N ASP A 49 2.73 -17.78 16.98
CA ASP A 49 4.11 -18.23 17.19
C ASP A 49 4.36 -18.62 18.66
N GLU A 50 3.68 -17.96 19.61
CA GLU A 50 3.68 -18.31 21.03
C GLU A 50 2.77 -19.50 21.39
N GLY A 51 2.04 -20.06 20.43
CA GLY A 51 1.07 -21.14 20.67
C GLY A 51 -0.19 -20.70 21.42
N THR A 52 -0.40 -19.39 21.61
CA THR A 52 -1.58 -18.79 22.26
C THR A 52 -2.68 -18.42 21.26
N GLY A 53 -2.44 -18.67 19.96
CA GLY A 53 -3.39 -18.41 18.88
C GLY A 53 -4.67 -19.24 18.97
N GLY A 54 -5.82 -18.56 18.99
CA GLY A 54 -7.13 -19.22 18.92
C GLY A 54 -7.31 -19.98 17.59
N HIS A 55 -7.95 -21.15 17.63
CA HIS A 55 -8.21 -21.99 16.45
C HIS A 55 -9.31 -21.45 15.51
N GLY A 56 -9.72 -20.19 15.67
CA GLY A 56 -10.77 -19.56 14.90
C GLY A 56 -10.35 -19.25 13.46
N VAL A 57 -11.28 -19.40 12.52
CA VAL A 57 -11.07 -19.07 11.08
C VAL A 57 -10.61 -17.62 10.88
N LEU A 58 -11.11 -16.69 11.71
CA LEU A 58 -10.70 -15.29 11.67
C LEU A 58 -9.22 -15.09 12.02
N VAL A 59 -8.73 -15.73 13.08
CA VAL A 59 -7.31 -15.62 13.50
C VAL A 59 -6.39 -16.15 12.40
N LYS A 60 -6.73 -17.32 11.83
CA LYS A 60 -6.00 -17.91 10.70
C LYS A 60 -6.00 -17.02 9.46
N THR A 61 -7.04 -16.23 9.26
CA THR A 61 -7.16 -15.29 8.14
C THR A 61 -6.26 -14.06 8.38
N PHE A 62 -6.27 -13.50 9.59
CA PHE A 62 -5.40 -12.38 9.95
C PHE A 62 -3.91 -12.73 9.88
N GLU A 63 -3.54 -13.94 10.30
CA GLU A 63 -2.17 -14.46 10.13
C GLU A 63 -1.75 -14.49 8.67
N LYS A 64 -2.60 -15.03 7.78
CA LYS A 64 -2.31 -15.05 6.33
C LYS A 64 -2.26 -13.65 5.73
N LEU A 65 -3.11 -12.75 6.19
CA LEU A 65 -3.10 -11.34 5.78
C LEU A 65 -1.80 -10.65 6.18
N PHE A 66 -1.21 -11.00 7.32
CA PHE A 66 0.09 -10.45 7.73
C PHE A 66 1.18 -10.75 6.69
N TYR A 67 1.23 -11.97 6.15
CA TYR A 67 2.18 -12.32 5.09
C TYR A 67 1.99 -11.48 3.83
N ILE A 68 0.75 -11.08 3.51
CA ILE A 68 0.46 -10.16 2.42
C ILE A 68 0.98 -8.76 2.76
N PHE A 69 0.67 -8.23 3.94
CA PHE A 69 1.16 -6.91 4.38
C PHE A 69 2.68 -6.82 4.52
N ARG A 70 3.37 -7.97 4.67
CA ARG A 70 4.84 -8.07 4.66
C ARG A 70 5.44 -7.85 3.27
N PHE A 71 4.70 -8.13 2.21
CA PHE A 71 5.12 -7.90 0.84
C PHE A 71 4.91 -6.41 0.46
N PRO A 72 5.75 -5.80 -0.40
CA PRO A 72 6.94 -6.34 -1.06
C PRO A 72 8.24 -6.21 -0.29
N THR A 73 8.36 -5.26 0.67
CA THR A 73 9.68 -4.90 1.23
C THR A 73 10.37 -6.04 1.95
N HIS A 74 9.66 -6.80 2.79
CA HIS A 74 10.27 -7.93 3.50
C HIS A 74 10.49 -9.15 2.63
N ALA A 75 9.81 -9.26 1.48
CA ALA A 75 10.04 -10.35 0.54
C ALA A 75 11.24 -10.07 -0.37
N LEU A 76 11.38 -8.82 -0.85
CA LEU A 76 12.44 -8.42 -1.77
C LEU A 76 13.73 -7.97 -1.07
N LEU A 77 13.61 -7.34 0.11
CA LEU A 77 14.73 -6.80 0.89
C LEU A 77 14.93 -7.55 2.22
N PHE A 78 14.53 -8.82 2.28
CA PHE A 78 14.58 -9.67 3.49
C PHE A 78 15.92 -9.59 4.24
N ARG A 79 17.03 -9.56 3.49
CA ARG A 79 18.39 -9.50 4.03
C ARG A 79 18.70 -8.19 4.76
N PHE A 80 18.09 -7.09 4.34
CA PHE A 80 18.31 -5.77 4.92
C PHE A 80 17.25 -5.40 5.95
N MET A 81 16.05 -6.00 5.87
CA MET A 81 14.90 -5.62 6.69
C MET A 81 14.60 -6.57 7.86
N ASN A 82 15.51 -7.49 8.17
CA ASN A 82 15.42 -8.35 9.35
C ASN A 82 16.03 -7.70 10.59
N GLY A 83 15.38 -7.83 11.75
CA GLY A 83 15.88 -7.31 13.03
C GLY A 83 15.36 -5.90 13.36
N SER A 84 16.26 -4.98 13.74
CA SER A 84 15.90 -3.64 14.25
C SER A 84 15.12 -2.76 13.26
N VAL A 85 15.28 -3.02 11.96
CA VAL A 85 14.59 -2.29 10.87
C VAL A 85 13.30 -2.96 10.39
N PHE A 86 12.84 -4.00 11.09
CA PHE A 86 11.63 -4.74 10.73
C PHE A 86 10.39 -3.85 10.66
N PHE A 87 10.20 -3.01 11.69
CA PHE A 87 9.08 -2.06 11.76
C PHE A 87 9.17 -0.97 10.68
N VAL A 88 10.39 -0.56 10.31
CA VAL A 88 10.59 0.40 9.22
C VAL A 88 10.13 -0.18 7.89
N GLY A 89 10.44 -1.45 7.63
CA GLY A 89 9.96 -2.16 6.44
C GLY A 89 8.43 -2.27 6.36
N LEU A 90 7.78 -2.55 7.51
CA LEU A 90 6.31 -2.59 7.59
C LEU A 90 5.69 -1.20 7.36
N LEU A 91 6.29 -0.15 7.91
CA LEU A 91 5.84 1.22 7.70
C LEU A 91 5.96 1.64 6.23
N ILE A 92 7.06 1.27 5.56
CA ILE A 92 7.24 1.48 4.12
C ILE A 92 6.16 0.72 3.32
N ASN A 93 5.84 -0.52 3.70
CA ASN A 93 4.74 -1.25 3.05
C ASN A 93 3.40 -0.53 3.24
N CYS A 94 3.09 -0.02 4.43
CA CYS A 94 1.85 0.71 4.67
C CYS A 94 1.76 1.97 3.81
N ILE A 95 2.85 2.71 3.67
CA ILE A 95 2.95 3.86 2.76
C ILE A 95 2.73 3.43 1.31
N PHE A 96 3.35 2.33 0.88
CA PHE A 96 3.19 1.79 -0.46
C PHE A 96 1.74 1.40 -0.74
N TYR A 97 1.10 0.66 0.16
CA TYR A 97 -0.31 0.29 0.03
C TYR A 97 -1.24 1.51 0.04
N GLY A 98 -0.96 2.51 0.91
CA GLY A 98 -1.69 3.78 0.91
C GLY A 98 -1.59 4.52 -0.43
N PHE A 99 -0.42 4.51 -1.06
CA PHE A 99 -0.21 5.08 -2.39
C PHE A 99 -0.99 4.32 -3.47
N VAL A 100 -0.92 2.98 -3.48
CA VAL A 100 -1.67 2.14 -4.43
C VAL A 100 -3.18 2.37 -4.31
N VAL A 101 -3.70 2.47 -3.07
CA VAL A 101 -5.13 2.74 -2.82
C VAL A 101 -5.51 4.13 -3.33
N GLU A 102 -4.69 5.15 -3.09
CA GLU A 102 -4.95 6.50 -3.61
C GLU A 102 -5.00 6.51 -5.14
N ARG A 103 -4.05 5.84 -5.81
CA ARG A 103 -4.05 5.70 -7.28
C ARG A 103 -5.31 4.99 -7.75
N ALA A 104 -5.67 3.85 -7.15
CA ALA A 104 -6.86 3.08 -7.51
C ALA A 104 -8.15 3.90 -7.35
N PHE A 105 -8.27 4.66 -6.26
CA PHE A 105 -9.42 5.54 -6.02
C PHE A 105 -9.47 6.68 -7.04
N SER A 106 -8.33 7.26 -7.39
CA SER A 106 -8.24 8.32 -8.40
C SER A 106 -8.70 7.81 -9.78
N PHE A 107 -8.25 6.61 -10.18
CA PHE A 107 -8.70 5.94 -11.40
C PHE A 107 -10.20 5.65 -11.38
N TYR A 108 -10.73 5.14 -10.27
CA TYR A 108 -12.16 4.83 -10.16
C TYR A 108 -13.03 6.09 -10.23
N LYS A 109 -12.61 7.18 -9.58
CA LYS A 109 -13.29 8.48 -9.64
C LYS A 109 -13.26 9.06 -11.06
N SER A 110 -12.13 8.98 -11.75
CA SER A 110 -12.01 9.44 -13.14
C SER A 110 -12.95 8.68 -14.08
N ARG A 111 -13.11 7.36 -13.90
CA ARG A 111 -14.05 6.56 -14.69
C ARG A 111 -15.52 6.90 -14.46
N ASN A 112 -15.92 7.20 -13.23
CA ASN A 112 -17.32 7.53 -12.91
C ASN A 112 -17.74 8.93 -13.37
N LEU A 113 -16.79 9.84 -13.60
CA LEU A 113 -17.07 11.19 -14.14
C LEU A 113 -17.24 11.23 -15.66
N LYS A 114 -16.97 10.11 -16.36
CA LYS A 114 -17.16 9.97 -17.82
C LYS A 114 -18.48 9.27 -18.20
N VAL A 115 -19.38 9.06 -17.24
CA VAL A 115 -20.75 8.54 -17.43
C VAL A 115 -21.73 9.67 -17.16
#